data_AF-A0A0W0VNV4-F1
#
_entry.id   AF-A0A0W0VNV4-F1
#
_cell.length_a   1.000
_cell.length_b   1.000
_cell.length_c   1.000
_cell.angle_alpha   90.00
_cell.angle_beta   90.00
_cell.angle_gamma   90.00
#
_symmetry.space_group_name_H-M   'P 1'
#
loop_
_entity.id
_entity.type
_entity.pdbx_description
1 polymer ?
#
loop_
_entity_poly.entity_id
_entity_poly.type
_entity_poly.pdbx_seq_one_letter_code
_entity_poly.pdbx_strand_id
1 'polypeptide(L)'
;MIEFEGEFPKEPAVKYPRCIDGKNTCPPEDIGGIPGYENLKAIVANPNHPEYESTLKWLGLAHFDPFAFAPKSSRFDSPPNVLKYGAADIINLNHYPTD
;
A
#
# COMPACT_ATOMS: atom_id res chain seq x y z
N MET A 1 8.48 -9.80 -4.04
CA MET A 1 8.47 -11.21 -4.48
C MET A 1 7.10 -11.48 -5.04
N ILE A 2 7.00 -12.09 -6.22
CA ILE A 2 5.72 -12.48 -6.80
C ILE A 2 5.75 -13.99 -6.92
N GLU A 3 4.75 -14.65 -6.33
CA GLU A 3 4.58 -16.09 -6.38
C GLU A 3 3.24 -16.40 -7.07
N PHE A 4 3.25 -17.43 -7.91
CA PHE A 4 2.06 -17.89 -8.61
C PHE A 4 1.47 -19.09 -7.88
N GLU A 5 0.31 -18.91 -7.25
CA GLU A 5 -0.34 -19.94 -6.43
C GLU A 5 -1.33 -20.82 -7.21
N GLY A 6 -1.74 -20.41 -8.41
CA GLY A 6 -2.62 -21.22 -9.27
C GLY A 6 -3.47 -20.42 -10.25
N GLU A 7 -4.24 -21.17 -11.05
CA GLU A 7 -5.25 -20.65 -11.97
C GLU A 7 -6.64 -21.11 -11.53
N PHE A 8 -7.60 -20.19 -11.55
CA PHE A 8 -8.98 -20.46 -11.16
C PHE A 8 -9.93 -20.03 -12.29
N PRO A 9 -11.07 -20.71 -12.47
CA PRO A 9 -12.08 -20.29 -13.43
C PRO A 9 -12.52 -18.84 -13.19
N LYS A 10 -12.71 -18.09 -14.27
CA LYS A 10 -13.23 -16.72 -14.19
C LYS A 10 -14.64 -16.73 -13.59
N GLU A 11 -14.85 -15.94 -12.55
CA GLU A 11 -16.17 -15.76 -11.96
C GLU A 11 -17.03 -14.83 -12.84
N PRO A 12 -18.28 -15.23 -13.16
CA PRO A 12 -19.21 -14.37 -13.90
C PRO A 12 -19.47 -13.05 -13.15
N ALA A 13 -19.55 -11.94 -13.88
CA ALA A 13 -19.85 -10.61 -13.36
C ALA A 13 -18.86 -10.03 -12.33
N VAL A 14 -17.71 -10.66 -12.10
CA VAL A 14 -16.63 -10.10 -11.27
C VAL A 14 -15.68 -9.26 -12.11
N LYS A 15 -15.35 -8.06 -11.63
CA LYS A 15 -14.33 -7.18 -12.21
C LYS A 15 -12.97 -7.52 -11.60
N TYR A 16 -11.97 -7.68 -12.45
CA TYR A 16 -10.58 -7.97 -12.07
C TYR A 16 -9.65 -6.82 -12.51
N PRO A 17 -8.46 -6.67 -11.89
CA PRO A 17 -7.98 -7.44 -10.74
C PRO A 17 -8.70 -7.11 -9.43
N ARG A 18 -8.58 -8.00 -8.44
CA ARG A 18 -9.15 -7.83 -7.11
C ARG A 18 -8.13 -8.23 -6.03
N CYS A 19 -8.02 -7.42 -4.99
CA CYS A 19 -7.29 -7.79 -3.78
C CYS A 19 -8.25 -8.64 -2.92
N ILE A 20 -7.95 -9.93 -2.78
CA ILE A 20 -8.78 -10.85 -2.02
C ILE A 20 -8.36 -10.97 -0.56
N ASP A 21 -7.07 -10.76 -0.28
CA ASP A 21 -6.49 -10.84 1.06
C ASP A 21 -5.18 -10.04 1.13
N GLY A 22 -4.71 -9.80 2.36
CA GLY A 22 -3.47 -9.11 2.67
C GLY A 22 -3.33 -8.86 4.18
N LYS A 23 -2.18 -8.34 4.59
CA LYS A 23 -1.89 -8.09 6.01
C LYS A 23 -0.91 -6.92 6.16
N ASN A 24 -1.06 -6.20 7.27
CA ASN A 24 -0.27 -5.04 7.67
C ASN A 24 -0.46 -3.83 6.76
N THR A 25 -0.08 -2.67 7.28
CA THR A 25 -0.08 -1.42 6.51
C THR A 25 1.15 -1.40 5.61
N CYS A 26 0.99 -0.91 4.38
CA CYS A 26 2.12 -0.67 3.49
C CYS A 26 3.07 0.35 4.14
N PRO A 27 4.39 0.14 4.13
CA PRO A 27 5.33 1.16 4.58
C PRO A 27 5.03 2.50 3.89
N PRO A 28 5.05 3.63 4.62
CA PRO A 28 4.91 4.94 4.00
C PRO A 28 5.99 5.17 2.94
N GLU A 29 5.65 5.94 1.91
CA GLU A 29 6.60 6.35 0.88
C GLU A 29 7.79 7.10 1.51
N ASP A 30 8.96 6.97 0.89
CA ASP A 30 10.19 7.68 1.27
C ASP A 30 10.65 7.50 2.74
N ILE A 31 10.20 6.43 3.41
CA ILE A 31 10.56 6.17 4.82
C ILE A 31 12.01 5.69 5.00
N GLY A 32 12.77 5.45 3.93
CA GLY A 32 14.16 4.95 4.00
C GLY A 32 14.29 3.42 3.99
N GLY A 33 13.32 2.73 3.37
CA GLY A 33 13.33 1.28 3.21
C GLY A 33 13.11 0.52 4.52
N ILE A 34 13.64 -0.70 4.61
CA ILE A 34 13.42 -1.60 5.76
C ILE A 34 13.86 -0.95 7.08
N PRO A 35 15.07 -0.37 7.23
CA PRO A 35 15.49 0.20 8.51
C PRO A 35 14.61 1.35 8.97
N GLY A 36 14.19 2.20 8.04
CA GLY A 36 13.30 3.31 8.35
C GLY A 36 11.90 2.87 8.76
N TYR A 37 11.37 1.81 8.14
CA TYR A 37 10.09 1.23 8.54
C TYR A 37 10.16 0.57 9.93
N GLU A 38 11.25 -0.13 10.26
CA GLU A 38 11.46 -0.67 11.61
C GLU A 38 11.53 0.45 12.66
N ASN A 39 12.24 1.54 12.35
CA ASN A 39 12.31 2.71 13.22
C ASN A 39 10.92 3.34 13.45
N LEU A 40 10.15 3.51 12.37
CA LEU A 40 8.78 4.01 12.46
C LEU A 40 7.93 3.14 13.40
N LYS A 41 7.96 1.81 13.23
CA LYS A 41 7.24 0.88 14.12
C LYS A 41 7.65 1.03 15.59
N ALA A 42 8.95 1.21 15.87
CA ALA A 42 9.44 1.41 17.22
C ALA A 42 8.93 2.73 17.83
N ILE A 43 8.92 3.80 17.04
CA ILE A 43 8.40 5.11 17.46
C ILE A 43 6.90 5.02 17.73
N VAL A 44 6.10 4.47 16.81
CA VAL A 44 4.63 4.44 16.96
C VAL A 44 4.14 3.45 18.01
N ALA A 45 4.95 2.47 18.40
CA ALA A 45 4.65 1.55 19.50
C ALA A 45 4.64 2.24 20.87
N ASN A 46 5.24 3.42 21.00
CA ASN A 46 5.28 4.20 22.23
C ASN A 46 4.79 5.65 21.99
N PRO A 47 3.53 5.97 22.34
CA PRO A 47 3.00 7.33 22.23
C PRO A 47 3.77 8.39 23.03
N ASN A 48 4.56 7.98 24.04
CA ASN A 48 5.41 8.88 24.82
C ASN A 48 6.83 9.01 24.23
N HIS A 49 7.11 8.40 23.08
CA HIS A 49 8.41 8.52 22.43
C HIS A 49 8.64 9.99 22.03
N PRO A 50 9.84 10.56 22.26
CA PRO A 50 10.11 11.97 21.96
C PRO A 50 9.86 12.34 20.48
N GLU A 51 10.02 11.37 19.58
CA GLU A 51 9.79 11.56 18.14
C GLU A 51 8.37 11.23 17.66
N TYR A 52 7.48 10.72 18.52
CA TYR A 52 6.14 10.23 18.12
C TYR A 52 5.35 11.26 17.31
N GLU A 53 5.12 12.42 17.90
CA GLU A 53 4.37 13.52 17.28
C GLU A 53 5.06 14.08 16.03
N SER A 54 6.39 14.24 16.08
CA SER A 54 7.15 14.76 14.94
C SER A 54 7.13 13.81 13.74
N THR A 55 7.21 12.50 13.98
CA THR A 55 7.20 11.49 12.93
C THR A 55 5.82 11.39 12.27
N LEU A 56 4.74 11.37 13.06
CA LEU A 56 3.38 11.37 12.51
C LEU A 56 3.08 12.64 11.72
N LYS A 57 3.51 13.80 12.24
CA LYS A 57 3.38 15.08 11.54
C LYS A 57 4.15 15.10 10.23
N TRP A 58 5.38 14.59 10.21
CA TRP A 58 6.18 14.49 9.00
C TRP A 58 5.52 13.61 7.94
N LEU A 59 4.89 12.50 8.36
CA LEU A 59 4.10 11.62 7.50
C LEU A 59 2.75 12.21 7.06
N GLY A 60 2.31 13.33 7.64
CA GLY A 60 0.98 13.88 7.42
C GLY A 60 -0.16 12.98 7.93
N LEU A 61 0.13 12.12 8.91
CA LEU A 61 -0.83 11.17 9.48
C LEU A 61 -1.25 11.60 10.88
N ALA A 62 -2.54 11.47 11.19
CA ALA A 62 -3.02 11.64 12.57
C ALA A 62 -2.74 10.40 13.43
N HIS A 63 -2.62 9.23 12.81
CA HIS A 63 -2.37 7.95 13.46
C HIS A 63 -1.78 6.97 12.45
N PHE A 64 -0.93 6.06 12.92
CA PHE A 64 -0.38 4.98 12.10
C PHE A 64 -0.46 3.65 12.87
N ASP A 65 -1.19 2.68 12.31
CA ASP A 65 -1.23 1.31 12.81
C ASP A 65 -0.47 0.39 11.82
N PRO A 66 0.69 -0.17 12.17
CA PRO A 66 1.44 -1.04 11.29
C PRO A 66 0.73 -2.37 10.98
N PHE A 67 -0.26 -2.77 11.78
CA PHE A 67 -0.95 -4.06 11.63
C PHE A 67 -2.30 -3.94 10.92
N ALA A 68 -2.80 -2.72 10.68
CA ALA A 68 -4.05 -2.51 9.99
C ALA A 68 -3.99 -3.00 8.53
N PHE A 69 -5.10 -3.57 8.04
CA PHE A 69 -5.28 -3.89 6.63
C PHE A 69 -6.76 -3.85 6.27
N ALA A 70 -7.10 -3.25 5.12
CA ALA A 70 -8.47 -3.14 4.64
C ALA A 70 -8.55 -3.47 3.14
N PRO A 71 -8.97 -4.68 2.73
CA PRO A 71 -8.94 -5.08 1.32
C PRO A 71 -9.81 -4.19 0.42
N LYS A 72 -10.90 -3.63 0.96
CA LYS A 72 -11.82 -2.74 0.25
C LYS A 72 -11.26 -1.35 -0.05
N SER A 73 -10.12 -0.96 0.54
CA SER A 73 -9.48 0.33 0.21
C SER A 73 -8.64 0.28 -1.07
N SER A 74 -8.29 -0.92 -1.54
CA SER A 74 -7.54 -1.09 -2.77
C SER A 74 -8.36 -0.64 -3.99
N ARG A 75 -7.80 0.29 -4.76
CA ARG A 75 -8.40 0.78 -6.01
C ARG A 75 -7.53 0.34 -7.17
N PHE A 76 -8.15 -0.40 -8.07
CA PHE A 76 -7.55 -0.76 -9.35
C PHE A 76 -8.15 0.16 -10.40
N ASP A 77 -7.34 1.11 -10.87
CA ASP A 77 -7.74 1.96 -11.99
C ASP A 77 -7.94 1.08 -13.22
N SER A 78 -9.02 1.32 -13.94
CA SER A 78 -9.24 0.65 -15.22
C SER A 78 -8.35 1.35 -16.23
N PRO A 79 -7.39 0.66 -16.87
CA PRO A 79 -6.58 1.33 -17.87
C PRO A 79 -7.49 1.79 -19.02
N PRO A 80 -7.30 3.00 -19.55
CA PRO A 80 -8.03 3.44 -20.73
C PRO A 80 -7.53 2.61 -21.93
N ASN A 81 -8.29 1.57 -22.29
CA ASN A 81 -8.09 0.72 -23.47
C ASN A 81 -6.69 0.12 -23.65
N VAL A 82 -6.40 -1.01 -23.02
CA VAL A 82 -5.31 -1.90 -23.49
C VAL A 82 -5.73 -3.36 -23.40
N LEU A 83 -6.43 -3.82 -24.44
CA LEU A 83 -6.21 -5.18 -24.91
C LEU A 83 -4.87 -5.16 -25.64
N LYS A 84 -3.92 -5.97 -25.14
CA LYS A 84 -2.70 -6.50 -25.77
C LYS A 84 -1.42 -6.09 -25.01
N TYR A 85 -0.81 -7.13 -24.45
CA TYR A 85 0.56 -7.24 -23.92
C TYR A 85 0.80 -6.80 -22.47
N GLY A 86 1.10 -7.79 -21.63
CA GLY A 86 2.11 -7.71 -20.57
C GLY A 86 1.63 -7.19 -19.22
N ALA A 87 1.78 -8.01 -18.19
CA ALA A 87 1.64 -7.61 -16.81
C ALA A 87 2.71 -6.58 -16.44
N ALA A 88 2.31 -5.31 -16.39
CA ALA A 88 2.96 -4.24 -15.65
C ALA A 88 1.90 -3.17 -15.38
N ASP A 89 2.11 -2.35 -14.36
CA ASP A 89 1.33 -1.15 -14.04
C ASP A 89 0.05 -1.38 -13.22
N ILE A 90 0.21 -1.85 -11.98
CA ILE A 90 -0.76 -1.51 -10.91
C ILE A 90 -0.03 -1.28 -9.59
N ILE A 91 0.60 -0.11 -9.45
CA ILE A 91 0.64 0.65 -8.20
C ILE A 91 0.52 2.12 -8.61
N ASN A 92 -0.47 2.82 -8.06
CA ASN A 92 -0.87 4.17 -8.44
C ASN A 92 0.21 5.19 -8.03
N LEU A 93 1.09 5.58 -8.96
CA LEU A 93 1.99 6.75 -8.87
C LEU A 93 1.17 8.03 -9.10
N ASN A 94 0.34 8.42 -8.12
CA ASN A 94 -0.33 9.71 -8.15
C ASN A 94 -0.12 10.45 -6.83
N HIS A 95 1.05 11.07 -6.69
CA HIS A 95 1.27 12.33 -5.97
C HIS A 95 2.63 12.93 -6.38
N TYR A 96 2.68 13.58 -7.53
CA TYR A 96 3.63 14.68 -7.75
C TYR A 96 2.87 15.86 -8.34
N PRO A 97 2.74 17.00 -7.64
CA PRO A 97 2.33 18.24 -8.27
C PRO A 97 3.43 18.67 -9.25
N THR A 98 3.06 18.85 -10.52
CA THR A 98 3.92 19.47 -11.52
C THR A 98 3.68 20.99 -11.49
N ASP A 99 4.69 21.75 -11.05
CA ASP A 99 4.88 23.13 -11.48
C ASP A 99 5.60 23.15 -12.85
#